data_AF-W4VF82-F1
#
_entry.id   AF-W4VF82-F1
#
_cell.length_a   1.000
_cell.length_b   1.000
_cell.length_c   1.000
_cell.angle_alpha   90.00
_cell.angle_beta   90.00
_cell.angle_gamma   90.00
#
_symmetry.space_group_name_H-M   'P 1'
#
loop_
_entity.id
_entity.type
_entity.pdbx_description
1 polymer ?
#
loop_
_entity_poly.entity_id
_entity_poly.type
_entity_poly.pdbx_seq_one_letter_code
_entity_poly.pdbx_strand_id
1 'polypeptide(L)' 'MGSREELHELLDFIDKHQLKPLIDRGFPFEQIYKAFDYLESQQQLGKVYIDFGKDK' A
#
# COMPACT_ATOMS: atom_id res chain seq x y z
N MET A 1 8.09 -13.02 -12.45
CA MET A 1 6.80 -12.36 -12.77
C MET A 1 6.82 -11.07 -11.98
N GLY A 2 6.82 -9.93 -12.64
CA GLY A 2 7.15 -8.62 -12.08
C GLY A 2 8.46 -8.05 -12.64
N SER A 3 8.59 -8.00 -13.97
CA SER A 3 9.65 -7.24 -14.64
C SER A 3 9.38 -5.73 -14.50
N ARG A 4 10.40 -4.92 -14.75
CA ARG A 4 10.26 -3.45 -14.74
C ARG A 4 9.26 -2.97 -15.77
N GLU A 5 9.26 -3.54 -16.98
CA GLU A 5 8.26 -3.21 -18.00
C GLU A 5 6.84 -3.49 -17.52
N GLU A 6 6.58 -4.69 -16.97
CA GLU A 6 5.26 -5.09 -16.47
C GLU A 6 4.74 -4.13 -15.37
N LEU A 7 5.62 -3.61 -14.52
CA LEU A 7 5.25 -2.60 -13.52
C LEU A 7 4.82 -1.28 -14.18
N HIS A 8 5.51 -0.81 -15.21
CA HIS A 8 5.15 0.44 -15.89
C HIS A 8 3.81 0.29 -16.62
N GLU A 9 3.60 -0.83 -17.30
CA GLU A 9 2.32 -1.12 -17.96
C GLU A 9 1.16 -1.16 -16.95
N LEU A 10 1.37 -1.75 -15.77
CA LEU A 10 0.38 -1.76 -14.69
C LEU A 10 0.08 -0.34 -14.19
N LEU A 11 1.10 0.51 -14.00
CA LEU A 11 0.91 1.89 -13.55
C LEU A 11 0.13 2.72 -14.58
N ASP A 12 0.47 2.61 -15.87
CA ASP A 12 -0.26 3.26 -16.95
C ASP A 12 -1.72 2.81 -17.02
N PHE A 13 -1.97 1.51 -16.81
CA PHE A 13 -3.32 0.97 -16.77
C PHE A 13 -4.13 1.50 -15.58
N ILE A 14 -3.50 1.55 -14.39
CA ILE A 14 -4.12 2.10 -13.18
C ILE A 14 -4.51 3.57 -13.38
N ASP A 15 -3.64 4.39 -13.98
CA ASP A 15 -3.89 5.81 -14.23
C ASP A 15 -5.01 6.02 -15.26
N LYS A 16 -4.96 5.31 -16.40
CA LYS A 16 -5.99 5.40 -17.45
C LYS A 16 -7.38 5.01 -16.97
N HIS A 17 -7.47 3.99 -16.11
CA HIS A 17 -8.74 3.47 -15.61
C HIS A 17 -9.12 4.01 -14.23
N GLN A 18 -8.33 4.94 -13.68
CA GLN A 18 -8.55 5.54 -12.35
C GLN A 18 -8.77 4.49 -11.26
N LEU A 19 -8.05 3.36 -11.36
CA LEU A 19 -8.17 2.27 -10.40
C LEU A 19 -7.59 2.71 -9.07
N LYS A 20 -8.41 2.67 -8.02
CA LYS A 20 -7.94 2.98 -6.66
C LYS A 20 -7.82 1.69 -5.87
N PRO A 21 -6.65 1.42 -5.24
CA PRO A 21 -6.56 0.31 -4.32
C PRO A 21 -7.52 0.56 -3.14
N LEU A 22 -8.19 -0.49 -2.68
CA LEU A 22 -8.89 -0.43 -1.41
C LEU A 22 -7.84 -0.31 -0.31
N ILE A 23 -7.81 0.83 0.36
CA ILE A 23 -6.94 1.07 1.51
C ILE A 23 -7.73 0.73 2.77
N ASP A 24 -7.15 -0.11 3.61
CA ASP A 24 -7.75 -0.53 4.87
C ASP A 24 -7.35 0.42 6.01
N ARG A 25 -6.04 0.52 6.27
CA ARG A 25 -5.50 1.28 7.39
C ARG A 25 -4.12 1.87 7.09
N GLY A 26 -3.89 3.08 7.60
CA GLY A 26 -2.57 3.71 7.65
C GLY A 26 -1.99 3.67 9.05
N PHE A 27 -0.69 3.42 9.16
CA PHE A 27 0.04 3.49 10.42
C PHE A 27 1.23 4.44 10.29
N PRO A 28 1.51 5.30 11.28
CA PRO A 28 2.75 6.07 11.27
C PRO A 28 3.96 5.14 11.39
N PHE A 29 5.10 5.55 10.85
CA PHE A 29 6.34 4.75 10.91
C PHE A 29 6.73 4.33 12.33
N GLU A 30 6.49 5.19 13.33
CA GLU A 30 6.73 4.88 14.74
C GLU A 30 5.94 3.65 15.24
N GLN A 31 4.82 3.32 14.58
CA GLN A 31 3.96 2.18 14.90
C GLN A 31 4.13 1.01 13.91
N ILE A 32 5.30 0.88 13.27
CA ILE A 32 5.55 -0.18 12.28
C ILE A 32 5.29 -1.59 12.83
N TYR A 33 5.66 -1.87 14.08
CA TYR A 33 5.41 -3.17 14.72
C TYR A 33 3.91 -3.47 14.78
N LYS A 34 3.10 -2.48 15.16
CA LYS A 34 1.63 -2.61 15.20
C LYS A 34 1.02 -2.82 13.82
N ALA A 35 1.63 -2.25 12.78
CA ALA A 35 1.21 -2.49 11.40
C ALA A 35 1.48 -3.94 10.98
N PHE A 36 2.62 -4.51 11.39
CA PHE A 36 2.92 -5.93 11.17
C PHE A 36 2.01 -6.86 11.97
N ASP A 37 1.74 -6.57 13.25
CA ASP A 37 0.78 -7.34 14.04
C ASP A 37 -0.61 -7.35 13.37
N TYR A 38 -1.03 -6.20 12.84
CA TYR A 38 -2.29 -6.08 12.10
C TYR A 38 -2.28 -6.88 10.79
N LEU A 39 -1.18 -6.85 10.04
CA LEU A 39 -0.99 -7.65 8.83
C LEU A 39 -1.04 -9.17 9.14
N GLU A 40 -0.40 -9.60 10.23
CA GLU A 40 -0.36 -11.00 10.69
C GLU A 40 -1.74 -11.49 11.13
N SER A 41 -2.54 -10.62 11.74
CA SER A 41 -3.92 -10.93 12.14
C SER A 41 -4.83 -11.29 10.96
N GLN A 42 -4.41 -11.01 9.71
CA GLN A 42 -5.16 -11.22 8.47
C GLN A 42 -6.55 -10.55 8.46
N GLN A 43 -6.76 -9.55 9.32
CA GLN A 43 -8.03 -8.82 9.41
C GLN A 43 -8.19 -7.71 8.37
N GLN A 44 -7.14 -7.44 7.57
CA GLN A 44 -7.17 -6.40 6.56
C GLN A 44 -8.09 -6.81 5.39
N LEU A 45 -9.05 -5.96 5.04
CA LEU A 45 -9.87 -6.14 3.83
C LEU A 45 -9.17 -5.58 2.59
N GLY A 46 -8.22 -4.66 2.79
CA GLY A 46 -7.48 -3.97 1.74
C GLY A 46 -6.00 -3.80 2.08
N LYS A 47 -5.34 -2.87 1.39
CA LYS A 47 -3.92 -2.60 1.56
C LYS A 47 -3.69 -1.76 2.82
N VAL A 48 -2.66 -2.13 3.57
CA VAL A 48 -2.14 -1.35 4.69
C VAL A 48 -0.95 -0.53 4.20
N TYR A 49 -0.84 0.74 4.61
CA TYR A 49 0.27 1.60 4.26
C TYR A 49 0.95 2.18 5.51
N ILE A 50 2.23 2.53 5.35
CA ILE A 50 3.01 3.22 6.38
C ILE A 50 3.15 4.68 5.98
N ASP A 51 2.80 5.56 6.90
CA ASP A 51 3.00 7.00 6.79
C ASP A 51 4.38 7.35 7.35
N PHE A 52 5.29 7.64 6.43
CA PHE A 52 6.55 8.30 6.71
C PHE A 52 6.25 9.78 6.64
N GLY A 53 5.76 10.35 7.74
CA GLY A 53 5.33 11.74 7.79
C GLY A 53 6.34 12.62 7.05
N LYS A 54 5.86 13.45 6.12
CA LYS A 54 6.70 14.51 5.57
C LYS A 54 7.05 15.43 6.73
N ASP A 55 8.24 15.27 7.29
CA ASP A 55 8.94 16.44 7.81
C ASP A 55 8.97 17.44 6.64
N LYS A 56 8.40 18.62 6.88
CA LYS A 56 8.02 19.61 5.87
C LYS A 56 9.14 19.93 4.88
#